data_AF-A0A5C1I7K9-F1
#
_entry.id   AF-A0A5C1I7K9-F1
#
_cell.length_a   1.000
_cell.length_b   1.000
_cell.length_c   1.000
_cell.angle_alpha   90.00
_cell.angle_beta   90.00
_cell.angle_gamma   90.00
#
_symmetry.space_group_name_H-M   'P 1'
#
loop_
_entity.id
_entity.type
_entity.pdbx_description
1 polymer ?
#
loop_
_entity_poly.entity_id
_entity_poly.type
_entity_poly.pdbx_seq_one_letter_code
_entity_poly.pdbx_strand_id
1 'polypeptide(L)'
;MPKTFVVGDIHGCHDELIALVKKIGLTDEDTLISVGDIVDRGNKSKAVYEYLKYRPNTKVLIGNHERKHLNSVLSYAQEIVKVQFAEDYQSFLDWLSALGYYYETEEAIIVHAAFEHDKALDQQKEEVLSGATAGDRYLEKKYLPETYWSEYYKGEKPVIYGHHVVGDVPLIKNNTYGIDTDACHGGFLTAIELPGFIVHRVKAKQDYWKSEQKIWQTTVLKSKDWPNMEFITIRKQLEKLSFVDEAEALVFLNNVEKWITALENLIPGLKARIDLFTLELLNTHQEQFSIEASKLDFKTFVFKSKANNLKLDDLKKGLNTPP
;
A
#
# COMPACT_ATOMS: atom_id res chain seq x y z
N MET A 1 -28.77 23.50 11.94
CA MET A 1 -27.44 23.39 12.58
C MET A 1 -26.59 22.51 11.70
N PRO A 2 -25.31 22.85 11.47
CA PRO A 2 -24.39 22.00 10.73
C PRO A 2 -24.32 20.60 11.34
N LYS A 3 -24.23 19.58 10.48
CA LYS A 3 -24.11 18.17 10.87
C LYS A 3 -22.71 17.66 10.61
N THR A 4 -22.37 16.55 11.24
CA THR A 4 -21.13 15.81 10.95
C THR A 4 -21.48 14.46 10.36
N PHE A 5 -20.84 14.08 9.26
CA PHE A 5 -21.01 12.79 8.61
C PHE A 5 -19.69 12.04 8.60
N VAL A 6 -19.68 10.83 9.17
CA VAL A 6 -18.49 9.96 9.21
C VAL A 6 -18.67 8.86 8.17
N VAL A 7 -17.84 8.83 7.12
CA VAL A 7 -17.90 7.86 6.02
C VAL A 7 -16.82 6.79 6.16
N GLY A 8 -17.22 5.54 5.91
CA GLY A 8 -16.35 4.35 5.92
C GLY A 8 -15.35 4.30 4.76
N ASP A 9 -14.70 3.15 4.61
CA ASP A 9 -13.67 2.87 3.60
C ASP A 9 -14.21 3.07 2.18
N ILE A 10 -13.61 4.02 1.45
CA ILE A 10 -14.11 4.46 0.15
C ILE A 10 -13.44 3.69 -0.98
N HIS A 11 -12.14 3.41 -0.85
CA HIS A 11 -11.36 2.64 -1.80
C HIS A 11 -11.61 3.03 -3.26
N GLY A 12 -11.47 4.31 -3.60
CA GLY A 12 -11.67 4.79 -4.97
C GLY A 12 -13.09 4.67 -5.53
N CYS A 13 -14.11 4.31 -4.73
CA CYS A 13 -15.52 4.25 -5.12
C CYS A 13 -16.15 5.65 -5.18
N HIS A 14 -15.63 6.50 -6.06
CA HIS A 14 -16.03 7.90 -6.17
C HIS A 14 -17.51 8.08 -6.52
N ASP A 15 -18.07 7.22 -7.38
CA ASP A 15 -19.48 7.36 -7.78
C ASP A 15 -20.43 7.10 -6.60
N GLU A 16 -20.08 6.13 -5.75
CA GLU A 16 -20.76 5.83 -4.50
C GLU A 16 -20.62 6.97 -3.49
N LEU A 17 -19.42 7.57 -3.37
CA LEU A 17 -19.19 8.74 -2.53
C LEU A 17 -20.10 9.91 -2.94
N ILE A 18 -20.12 10.27 -4.21
CA ILE A 18 -20.96 11.37 -4.71
C ILE A 18 -22.46 11.05 -4.56
N ALA A 19 -22.85 9.79 -4.80
CA ALA A 19 -24.23 9.36 -4.56
C ALA A 19 -24.63 9.45 -3.08
N LEU A 20 -23.72 9.11 -2.16
CA LEU A 20 -23.94 9.21 -0.72
C LEU A 20 -24.05 10.67 -0.27
N VAL A 21 -23.12 11.52 -0.72
CA VAL A 21 -23.14 12.98 -0.52
C VAL A 21 -24.46 13.59 -0.95
N LYS A 22 -24.95 13.21 -2.15
CA LYS A 22 -26.25 13.66 -2.65
C LYS A 22 -27.42 13.14 -1.80
N LYS A 23 -27.36 11.86 -1.38
CA LYS A 23 -28.41 11.22 -0.58
C LYS A 23 -28.56 11.86 0.80
N ILE A 24 -27.46 12.20 1.46
CA ILE A 24 -27.47 12.83 2.79
C ILE A 24 -27.71 14.34 2.71
N GLY A 25 -27.71 14.93 1.50
CA GLY A 25 -27.89 16.36 1.30
C GLY A 25 -26.74 17.18 1.89
N LEU A 26 -25.51 16.67 1.79
CA LEU A 26 -24.33 17.29 2.39
C LEU A 26 -24.09 18.70 1.84
N THR A 27 -23.91 19.66 2.74
CA THR A 27 -23.63 21.07 2.41
C THR A 27 -22.20 21.48 2.76
N ASP A 28 -21.77 22.67 2.33
CA ASP A 28 -20.43 23.17 2.65
C ASP A 28 -20.26 23.53 4.12
N GLU A 29 -21.36 23.80 4.83
CA GLU A 29 -21.39 24.05 6.26
C GLU A 29 -21.23 22.76 7.09
N ASP A 30 -21.62 21.61 6.55
CA ASP A 30 -21.51 20.32 7.23
C ASP A 30 -20.06 19.82 7.25
N THR A 31 -19.71 19.08 8.30
CA THR A 31 -18.41 18.41 8.40
C THR A 31 -18.47 17.01 7.79
N LEU A 32 -17.51 16.67 6.93
CA LEU A 32 -17.33 15.31 6.41
C LEU A 32 -16.04 14.71 7.00
N ILE A 33 -16.12 13.53 7.60
CA ILE A 33 -14.97 12.81 8.16
C ILE A 33 -14.86 11.45 7.46
N SER A 34 -13.78 11.19 6.74
CA SER A 34 -13.46 9.85 6.24
C SER A 34 -12.61 9.10 7.25
N VAL A 35 -12.94 7.84 7.52
CA VAL A 35 -12.16 6.97 8.40
C VAL A 35 -10.83 6.51 7.79
N GLY A 36 -10.52 6.85 6.54
CA GLY A 36 -9.32 6.40 5.83
C GLY A 36 -9.65 5.39 4.73
N ASP A 37 -8.61 4.76 4.16
CA ASP A 37 -8.70 3.85 3.02
C ASP A 37 -9.49 4.47 1.85
N ILE A 38 -9.06 5.67 1.44
CA ILE A 38 -9.75 6.47 0.42
C ILE A 38 -9.34 6.09 -1.01
N VAL A 39 -8.15 5.51 -1.16
CA VAL A 39 -7.57 5.05 -2.43
C VAL A 39 -7.49 3.53 -2.47
N ASP A 40 -6.95 3.02 -3.59
CA ASP A 40 -6.78 1.60 -3.90
C ASP A 40 -8.09 0.87 -4.21
N ARG A 41 -7.94 -0.26 -4.90
CA ARG A 41 -8.99 -1.23 -5.27
C ARG A 41 -10.08 -0.72 -6.23
N GLY A 42 -10.74 0.39 -5.92
CA GLY A 42 -11.73 0.99 -6.81
C GLY A 42 -11.12 1.79 -7.95
N ASN A 43 -11.97 2.16 -8.90
CA ASN A 43 -11.55 2.64 -10.22
C ASN A 43 -11.28 4.15 -10.29
N LYS A 44 -11.58 4.91 -9.24
CA LYS A 44 -11.53 6.39 -9.25
C LYS A 44 -10.82 6.96 -8.01
N SER A 45 -9.72 6.35 -7.60
CA SER A 45 -8.89 6.79 -6.45
C SER A 45 -8.50 8.27 -6.52
N LYS A 46 -8.04 8.75 -7.70
CA LYS A 46 -7.67 10.16 -7.89
C LYS A 46 -8.86 11.11 -7.69
N ALA A 47 -10.04 10.75 -8.19
CA ALA A 47 -11.24 11.57 -8.01
C ALA A 47 -11.71 11.61 -6.55
N VAL A 48 -11.61 10.50 -5.80
CA VAL A 48 -11.88 10.50 -4.36
C VAL A 48 -10.92 11.44 -3.62
N TYR A 49 -9.61 11.31 -3.90
CA TYR A 49 -8.60 12.19 -3.33
C TYR A 49 -8.89 13.67 -3.61
N GLU A 50 -9.14 14.04 -4.87
CA GLU A 50 -9.42 15.42 -5.27
C GLU A 50 -10.68 15.96 -4.57
N TYR A 51 -11.75 15.17 -4.54
CA TYR A 51 -12.99 15.56 -3.86
C TYR A 51 -12.74 15.85 -2.37
N LEU A 52 -12.12 14.92 -1.64
CA LEU A 52 -11.91 15.06 -0.20
C LEU A 52 -10.90 16.16 0.14
N LYS A 53 -9.86 16.33 -0.69
CA LYS A 53 -8.82 17.35 -0.47
C LYS A 53 -9.37 18.77 -0.62
N TYR A 54 -10.23 19.01 -1.62
CA TYR A 54 -10.69 20.36 -1.96
C TYR A 54 -12.05 20.73 -1.35
N ARG A 55 -12.81 19.75 -0.83
CA ARG A 55 -14.06 20.02 -0.16
C ARG A 55 -13.82 20.76 1.18
N PRO A 56 -14.54 21.87 1.46
CA PRO A 56 -14.44 22.54 2.76
C PRO A 56 -14.92 21.63 3.90
N ASN A 57 -14.47 21.91 5.13
CA ASN A 57 -14.90 21.19 6.34
C ASN A 57 -14.75 19.65 6.24
N THR A 58 -13.73 19.17 5.52
CA THR A 58 -13.44 17.75 5.37
C THR A 58 -12.23 17.34 6.20
N LYS A 59 -12.33 16.19 6.88
CA LYS A 59 -11.25 15.52 7.60
C LYS A 59 -11.07 14.13 7.01
N VAL A 60 -9.82 13.70 6.84
CA VAL A 60 -9.48 12.37 6.35
C VAL A 60 -8.45 11.78 7.31
N LEU A 61 -8.70 10.57 7.77
CA LEU A 61 -7.78 9.83 8.61
C LEU A 61 -6.83 8.97 7.78
N ILE A 62 -5.67 8.65 8.35
CA ILE A 62 -4.74 7.69 7.76
C ILE A 62 -5.20 6.26 8.07
N GLY A 63 -5.58 5.53 7.03
CA GLY A 63 -5.78 4.08 7.06
C GLY A 63 -4.51 3.29 6.73
N ASN A 64 -4.62 1.97 6.70
CA ASN A 64 -3.47 1.12 6.39
C ASN A 64 -3.07 1.22 4.91
N HIS A 65 -4.01 1.54 4.02
CA HIS A 65 -3.71 1.77 2.62
C HIS A 65 -2.89 3.05 2.41
N GLU A 66 -3.26 4.16 3.06
CA GLU A 66 -2.45 5.38 3.04
C GLU A 66 -1.06 5.17 3.67
N ARG A 67 -0.95 4.40 4.76
CA ARG A 67 0.35 4.05 5.34
C ARG A 67 1.24 3.24 4.41
N LYS A 68 0.68 2.35 3.59
CA LYS A 68 1.46 1.58 2.60
C LYS A 68 2.08 2.52 1.56
N HIS A 69 1.32 3.54 1.12
CA HIS A 69 1.84 4.58 0.24
C HIS A 69 2.96 5.39 0.89
N LEU A 70 2.73 5.93 2.09
CA LEU A 70 3.73 6.72 2.82
C LEU A 70 5.04 5.95 3.09
N ASN A 71 4.95 4.67 3.41
CA ASN A 71 6.11 3.84 3.72
C ASN A 71 6.72 3.15 2.48
N SER A 72 6.23 3.44 1.27
CA SER A 72 6.67 2.79 0.03
C SER A 72 6.56 1.25 0.05
N VAL A 73 5.59 0.71 0.79
CA VAL A 73 5.29 -0.73 0.86
C VAL A 73 4.17 -1.03 -0.12
N LEU A 74 4.47 -0.93 -1.42
CA LEU A 74 3.46 -1.00 -2.47
C LEU A 74 3.08 -2.46 -2.78
N SER A 75 1.81 -2.81 -2.57
CA SER A 75 1.21 -4.01 -3.15
C SER A 75 0.57 -3.68 -4.50
N TYR A 76 -0.04 -4.67 -5.15
CA TYR A 76 -0.63 -4.49 -6.48
C TYR A 76 -1.64 -3.33 -6.55
N ALA A 77 -2.47 -3.14 -5.52
CA ALA A 77 -3.41 -2.02 -5.49
C ALA A 77 -2.70 -0.65 -5.41
N GLN A 78 -1.67 -0.53 -4.57
CA GLN A 78 -0.89 0.71 -4.47
C GLN A 78 -0.11 1.02 -5.75
N GLU A 79 0.35 -0.01 -6.47
CA GLU A 79 0.99 0.17 -7.77
C GLU A 79 0.00 0.74 -8.81
N ILE A 80 -1.26 0.30 -8.79
CA ILE A 80 -2.32 0.88 -9.62
C ILE A 80 -2.48 2.37 -9.31
N VAL A 81 -2.62 2.72 -8.03
CA VAL A 81 -2.79 4.13 -7.61
C VAL A 81 -1.57 4.97 -7.99
N LYS A 82 -0.34 4.45 -7.81
CA LYS A 82 0.89 5.14 -8.21
C LYS A 82 0.89 5.45 -9.72
N VAL A 83 0.47 4.48 -10.55
CA VAL A 83 0.33 4.69 -12.00
C VAL A 83 -0.80 5.67 -12.32
N GLN A 84 -1.95 5.57 -11.66
CA GLN A 84 -3.10 6.47 -11.86
C GLN A 84 -2.79 7.93 -11.54
N PHE A 85 -1.99 8.16 -10.50
CA PHE A 85 -1.63 9.51 -10.05
C PHE A 85 -0.46 10.09 -10.84
N ALA A 86 0.45 9.25 -11.35
CA ALA A 86 1.58 9.65 -12.18
C ALA A 86 2.36 10.84 -11.57
N GLU A 87 2.42 11.98 -12.25
CA GLU A 87 3.09 13.20 -11.79
C GLU A 87 2.53 13.76 -10.46
N ASP A 88 1.25 13.51 -10.17
CA ASP A 88 0.59 13.98 -8.94
C ASP A 88 0.84 13.08 -7.74
N TYR A 89 1.52 11.93 -7.92
CA TYR A 89 1.72 10.97 -6.83
C TYR A 89 2.52 11.57 -5.67
N GLN A 90 3.53 12.41 -5.94
CA GLN A 90 4.28 13.07 -4.87
C GLN A 90 3.40 14.07 -4.08
N SER A 91 2.59 14.87 -4.77
CA SER A 91 1.63 15.80 -4.14
C SER A 91 0.59 15.07 -3.30
N PHE A 92 0.20 13.86 -3.71
CA PHE A 92 -0.64 12.97 -2.91
C PHE A 92 0.07 12.51 -1.63
N LEU A 93 1.32 12.03 -1.71
CA LEU A 93 2.11 11.64 -0.54
C LEU A 93 2.33 12.80 0.44
N ASP A 94 2.64 13.98 -0.09
CA ASP A 94 2.85 15.19 0.72
C ASP A 94 1.55 15.55 1.47
N TRP A 95 0.40 15.45 0.81
CA TRP A 95 -0.90 15.67 1.45
C TRP A 95 -1.20 14.62 2.53
N LEU A 96 -0.94 13.33 2.27
CA LEU A 96 -1.11 12.26 3.25
C LEU A 96 -0.24 12.50 4.50
N SER A 97 0.99 12.99 4.33
CA SER A 97 1.92 13.21 5.45
C SER A 97 1.43 14.23 6.49
N ALA A 98 0.43 15.05 6.14
CA ALA A 98 -0.16 16.06 7.01
C ALA A 98 -1.46 15.60 7.70
N LEU A 99 -1.96 14.38 7.42
CA LEU A 99 -3.20 13.86 7.99
C LEU A 99 -2.98 13.22 9.36
N GLY A 100 -4.06 13.12 10.15
CA GLY A 100 -4.05 12.51 11.48
C GLY A 100 -4.55 11.06 11.48
N TYR A 101 -4.33 10.37 12.59
CA TYR A 101 -4.78 8.98 12.79
C TYR A 101 -6.14 8.85 13.49
N TYR A 102 -6.63 9.93 14.07
CA TYR A 102 -7.93 10.00 14.71
C TYR A 102 -8.52 11.40 14.61
N TYR A 103 -9.82 11.50 14.86
CA TYR A 103 -10.51 12.77 15.08
C TYR A 103 -11.54 12.58 16.20
N GLU A 104 -11.67 13.57 17.08
CA GLU A 104 -12.65 13.53 18.17
C GLU A 104 -13.65 14.67 18.01
N THR A 105 -14.93 14.34 17.97
CA THR A 105 -16.04 15.30 18.06
C THR A 105 -16.59 15.34 19.48
N GLU A 106 -17.59 16.18 19.72
CA GLU A 106 -18.34 16.14 20.96
C GLU A 106 -19.00 14.76 21.17
N GLU A 107 -19.51 14.17 20.09
CA GLU A 107 -20.31 12.95 20.10
C GLU A 107 -19.52 11.65 19.96
N ALA A 108 -18.37 11.64 19.28
CA ALA A 108 -17.67 10.39 18.96
C ALA A 108 -16.16 10.55 18.80
N ILE A 109 -15.44 9.45 18.99
CA ILE A 109 -14.07 9.25 18.56
C ILE A 109 -14.12 8.54 17.21
N ILE A 110 -13.38 9.02 16.22
CA ILE A 110 -13.26 8.44 14.88
C ILE A 110 -11.84 7.96 14.70
N VAL A 111 -11.68 6.69 14.35
CA VAL A 111 -10.39 6.04 14.04
C VAL A 111 -10.55 5.18 12.78
N HIS A 112 -9.45 4.79 12.13
CA HIS A 112 -9.57 3.92 10.96
C HIS A 112 -9.94 2.48 11.34
N ALA A 113 -9.19 1.84 12.25
CA ALA A 113 -9.31 0.39 12.46
C ALA A 113 -9.65 -0.03 13.90
N ALA A 114 -8.85 0.42 14.86
CA ALA A 114 -8.93 -0.11 16.21
C ALA A 114 -8.57 0.90 17.29
N PHE A 115 -9.08 0.64 18.49
CA PHE A 115 -8.87 1.47 19.67
C PHE A 115 -8.54 0.58 20.88
N GLU A 116 -7.44 0.85 21.55
CA GLU A 116 -7.04 0.16 22.77
C GLU A 116 -7.90 0.64 23.94
N HIS A 117 -8.78 -0.24 24.42
CA HIS A 117 -9.78 0.07 25.47
C HIS A 117 -9.19 0.55 26.82
N ASP A 118 -7.91 0.29 27.07
CA ASP A 118 -7.18 0.58 28.30
C ASP A 118 -6.18 1.76 28.13
N LYS A 119 -6.23 2.47 27.00
CA LYS A 119 -5.38 3.63 26.71
C LYS A 119 -6.22 4.86 26.40
N ALA A 120 -5.75 6.02 26.85
CA ALA A 120 -6.32 7.30 26.44
C ALA A 120 -6.08 7.54 24.94
N LEU A 121 -6.90 8.41 24.32
CA LEU A 121 -6.84 8.69 22.88
C LEU A 121 -5.46 9.16 22.41
N ASP A 122 -4.80 10.01 23.19
CA ASP A 122 -3.45 10.54 22.94
C ASP A 122 -2.32 9.53 23.20
N GLN A 123 -2.64 8.36 23.75
CA GLN A 123 -1.72 7.26 24.04
C GLN A 123 -1.88 6.07 23.08
N GLN A 124 -2.83 6.15 22.15
CA GLN A 124 -3.07 5.12 21.15
C GLN A 124 -1.88 5.03 20.19
N LYS A 125 -1.51 3.81 19.79
CA LYS A 125 -0.48 3.61 18.77
C LYS A 125 -1.04 3.89 17.39
N GLU A 126 -0.30 4.63 16.57
CA GLU A 126 -0.68 4.91 15.19
C GLU A 126 -0.90 3.63 14.39
N GLU A 127 -0.08 2.58 14.60
CA GLU A 127 -0.23 1.29 13.91
C GLU A 127 -1.54 0.61 14.26
N VAL A 128 -2.04 0.79 15.49
CA VAL A 128 -3.31 0.25 15.95
C VAL A 128 -4.46 1.06 15.37
N LEU A 129 -4.39 2.39 15.49
CA LEU A 129 -5.40 3.30 14.95
C LEU A 129 -5.62 3.09 13.45
N SER A 130 -4.53 2.86 12.71
CA SER A 130 -4.55 2.70 11.26
C SER A 130 -4.73 1.26 10.78
N GLY A 131 -4.81 0.24 11.64
CA GLY A 131 -4.90 -1.16 11.18
C GLY A 131 -3.67 -1.62 10.37
N ALA A 132 -2.49 -1.12 10.73
CA ALA A 132 -1.25 -1.59 10.10
C ALA A 132 -0.92 -3.00 10.61
N THR A 133 -0.26 -3.82 9.80
CA THR A 133 0.09 -5.22 10.16
C THR A 133 0.83 -5.34 11.50
N ALA A 134 1.65 -4.35 11.87
CA ALA A 134 2.32 -4.33 13.17
C ALA A 134 1.34 -4.08 14.34
N GLY A 135 0.31 -3.25 14.12
CA GLY A 135 -0.78 -3.01 15.05
C GLY A 135 -1.65 -4.25 15.23
N ASP A 136 -2.07 -4.89 14.14
CA ASP A 136 -2.86 -6.13 14.20
C ASP A 136 -2.14 -7.22 15.00
N ARG A 137 -0.87 -7.49 14.68
CA ARG A 137 -0.02 -8.44 15.41
C ARG A 137 0.19 -8.07 16.87
N TYR A 138 0.16 -6.79 17.19
CA TYR A 138 0.23 -6.31 18.56
C TYR A 138 -1.07 -6.60 19.31
N LEU A 139 -2.23 -6.34 18.68
CA LEU A 139 -3.55 -6.60 19.26
C LEU A 139 -3.84 -8.11 19.42
N GLU A 140 -3.42 -8.95 18.46
CA GLU A 140 -3.54 -10.42 18.53
C GLU A 140 -2.85 -11.01 19.77
N LYS A 141 -1.78 -10.38 20.26
CA LYS A 141 -1.07 -10.79 21.48
C LYS A 141 -1.71 -10.23 22.75
N LYS A 142 -2.49 -9.15 22.62
CA LYS A 142 -3.10 -8.41 23.72
C LYS A 142 -4.45 -8.99 24.11
N TYR A 143 -5.26 -9.38 23.13
CA TYR A 143 -6.62 -9.88 23.32
C TYR A 143 -6.68 -11.41 23.21
N LEU A 144 -7.76 -12.00 23.75
CA LEU A 144 -7.98 -13.43 23.61
C LEU A 144 -8.19 -13.82 22.13
N PRO A 145 -7.80 -15.03 21.71
CA PRO A 145 -8.11 -15.54 20.38
C PRO A 145 -9.60 -15.41 20.06
N GLU A 146 -9.91 -15.14 18.78
CA GLU A 146 -11.28 -14.99 18.26
C GLU A 146 -12.10 -13.83 18.88
N THR A 147 -11.44 -12.93 19.62
CA THR A 147 -12.07 -11.70 20.11
C THR A 147 -11.52 -10.47 19.42
N TYR A 148 -12.32 -9.41 19.35
CA TYR A 148 -11.91 -8.11 18.79
C TYR A 148 -11.84 -7.02 19.85
N TRP A 149 -11.06 -5.97 19.62
CA TRP A 149 -10.86 -4.88 20.61
C TRP A 149 -12.18 -4.25 21.07
N SER A 150 -13.16 -4.15 20.16
CA SER A 150 -14.47 -3.56 20.45
C SER A 150 -15.24 -4.36 21.51
N GLU A 151 -14.91 -5.63 21.71
CA GLU A 151 -15.50 -6.47 22.76
C GLU A 151 -15.05 -6.06 24.17
N TYR A 152 -13.89 -5.40 24.27
CA TYR A 152 -13.29 -4.93 25.52
C TYR A 152 -13.59 -3.46 25.79
N TYR A 153 -14.09 -2.71 24.79
CA TYR A 153 -14.42 -1.30 24.95
C TYR A 153 -15.60 -1.12 25.90
N LYS A 154 -15.41 -0.26 26.91
CA LYS A 154 -16.42 0.09 27.93
C LYS A 154 -16.56 1.61 28.10
N GLY A 155 -15.99 2.39 27.18
CA GLY A 155 -16.02 3.85 27.24
C GLY A 155 -17.40 4.42 26.94
N GLU A 156 -17.72 5.54 27.56
CA GLU A 156 -19.01 6.23 27.38
C GLU A 156 -19.11 6.96 26.04
N LYS A 157 -17.98 7.44 25.50
CA LYS A 157 -17.94 8.09 24.19
C LYS A 157 -17.93 7.04 23.07
N PRO A 158 -18.87 7.09 22.10
CA PRO A 158 -18.88 6.21 20.93
C PRO A 158 -17.57 6.21 20.14
N VAL A 159 -17.19 5.04 19.60
CA VAL A 159 -16.05 4.93 18.65
C VAL A 159 -16.56 4.47 17.28
N ILE A 160 -16.33 5.26 16.23
CA ILE A 160 -16.69 4.93 14.85
C ILE A 160 -15.42 4.55 14.09
N TYR A 161 -15.46 3.40 13.39
CA TYR A 161 -14.29 2.83 12.72
C TYR A 161 -14.65 2.08 11.42
N GLY A 162 -13.66 1.96 10.53
CA GLY A 162 -13.72 1.22 9.26
C GLY A 162 -12.84 -0.04 9.29
N HIS A 163 -12.06 -0.27 8.23
CA HIS A 163 -11.00 -1.27 8.08
C HIS A 163 -11.42 -2.76 8.09
N HIS A 164 -12.26 -3.13 9.05
CA HIS A 164 -12.77 -4.48 9.20
C HIS A 164 -14.13 -4.56 8.56
N VAL A 165 -14.23 -5.29 7.44
CA VAL A 165 -15.48 -5.53 6.73
C VAL A 165 -16.49 -6.23 7.66
N VAL A 166 -17.62 -5.59 7.91
CA VAL A 166 -18.68 -6.07 8.82
C VAL A 166 -19.90 -6.65 8.10
N GLY A 167 -19.83 -6.80 6.77
CA GLY A 167 -20.93 -7.25 5.92
C GLY A 167 -21.82 -6.10 5.45
N ASP A 168 -23.10 -6.39 5.17
CA ASP A 168 -24.00 -5.41 4.52
C ASP A 168 -24.50 -4.29 5.45
N VAL A 169 -24.40 -4.46 6.77
CA VAL A 169 -24.89 -3.52 7.79
C VAL A 169 -23.77 -3.16 8.77
N PRO A 170 -23.78 -1.95 9.35
CA PRO A 170 -22.83 -1.60 10.40
C PRO A 170 -22.88 -2.56 11.58
N LEU A 171 -21.70 -2.89 12.10
CA LEU A 171 -21.58 -3.63 13.35
C LEU A 171 -21.62 -2.64 14.51
N ILE A 172 -22.71 -2.65 15.27
CA ILE A 172 -22.86 -1.84 16.46
C ILE A 172 -22.75 -2.76 17.68
N LYS A 173 -21.64 -2.65 18.42
CA LYS A 173 -21.38 -3.49 19.61
C LYS A 173 -20.60 -2.68 20.64
N ASN A 174 -21.00 -2.76 21.90
CA ASN A 174 -20.31 -2.11 23.03
C ASN A 174 -19.97 -0.63 22.81
N ASN A 175 -20.91 0.17 22.30
CA ASN A 175 -20.69 1.59 21.98
C ASN A 175 -19.60 1.85 20.91
N THR A 176 -19.37 0.87 20.04
CA THR A 176 -18.50 0.99 18.87
C THR A 176 -19.32 0.74 17.60
N TYR A 177 -18.94 1.38 16.50
CA TYR A 177 -19.66 1.42 15.24
C TYR A 177 -18.68 1.10 14.11
N GLY A 178 -18.64 -0.18 13.71
CA GLY A 178 -17.91 -0.63 12.52
C GLY A 178 -18.72 -0.34 11.27
N ILE A 179 -18.19 0.48 10.36
CA ILE A 179 -18.92 1.01 9.19
C ILE A 179 -18.28 0.68 7.84
N ASP A 180 -17.23 -0.14 7.82
CA ASP A 180 -16.74 -0.73 6.57
C ASP A 180 -17.69 -1.84 6.10
N THR A 181 -18.53 -1.50 5.14
CA THR A 181 -19.51 -2.40 4.53
C THR A 181 -19.10 -2.82 3.12
N ASP A 182 -17.80 -2.83 2.83
CA ASP A 182 -17.16 -3.44 1.67
C ASP A 182 -17.52 -2.82 0.30
N ALA A 183 -17.51 -1.47 0.22
CA ALA A 183 -17.90 -0.74 -0.99
C ALA A 183 -17.16 -1.22 -2.25
N CYS A 184 -15.85 -1.44 -2.18
CA CYS A 184 -15.03 -1.76 -3.35
C CYS A 184 -15.25 -3.17 -3.92
N HIS A 185 -15.81 -4.11 -3.14
CA HIS A 185 -16.19 -5.45 -3.60
C HIS A 185 -17.68 -5.59 -3.89
N GLY A 186 -18.40 -4.47 -4.06
CA GLY A 186 -19.82 -4.49 -4.41
C GLY A 186 -20.75 -4.54 -3.19
N GLY A 187 -20.24 -4.24 -2.00
CA GLY A 187 -21.01 -4.03 -0.77
C GLY A 187 -21.73 -2.69 -0.76
N PHE A 188 -21.59 -1.93 0.32
CA PHE A 188 -22.14 -0.60 0.48
C PHE A 188 -21.06 0.39 0.90
N LEU A 189 -21.18 1.64 0.47
CA LEU A 189 -20.51 2.76 1.14
C LEU A 189 -21.45 3.29 2.21
N THR A 190 -20.97 3.33 3.46
CA THR A 190 -21.76 3.70 4.64
C THR A 190 -21.26 4.99 5.27
N ALA A 191 -22.19 5.82 5.74
CA ALA A 191 -21.90 6.93 6.63
C ALA A 191 -22.80 6.95 7.87
N ILE A 192 -22.30 7.53 8.95
CA ILE A 192 -23.05 7.86 10.18
C ILE A 192 -23.20 9.37 10.28
N GLU A 193 -24.44 9.83 10.42
CA GLU A 193 -24.77 11.23 10.70
C GLU A 193 -24.83 11.48 12.21
N LEU A 194 -24.04 12.44 12.67
CA LEU A 194 -24.02 12.92 14.06
C LEU A 194 -24.81 14.24 14.18
N PRO A 195 -25.42 14.51 15.36
CA PRO A 195 -25.35 13.73 16.60
C PRO A 195 -26.31 12.52 16.66
N GLY A 196 -27.17 12.32 15.65
CA GLY A 196 -28.26 11.34 15.71
C GLY A 196 -27.88 9.87 15.52
N PHE A 197 -26.62 9.57 15.19
CA PHE A 197 -26.13 8.25 14.79
C PHE A 197 -26.97 7.60 13.67
N ILE A 198 -27.44 8.42 12.72
CA ILE A 198 -28.30 7.93 11.62
C ILE A 198 -27.43 7.28 10.55
N VAL A 199 -27.74 6.03 10.21
CA VAL A 199 -27.01 5.25 9.20
C VAL A 199 -27.50 5.58 7.80
N HIS A 200 -26.59 6.03 6.93
CA HIS A 200 -26.81 6.26 5.51
C HIS A 200 -25.96 5.31 4.68
N ARG A 201 -26.53 4.74 3.61
CA ARG A 201 -25.84 3.76 2.78
C ARG A 201 -26.15 3.92 1.30
N VAL A 202 -25.15 3.67 0.46
CA VAL A 202 -25.29 3.54 -1.00
C VAL A 202 -24.70 2.21 -1.43
N LYS A 203 -25.45 1.42 -2.20
CA LYS A 203 -24.98 0.15 -2.75
C LYS A 203 -23.96 0.45 -3.85
N ALA A 204 -22.82 -0.23 -3.81
CA ALA A 204 -21.85 -0.17 -4.89
C ALA A 204 -22.42 -0.82 -6.15
N LYS A 205 -22.17 -0.23 -7.32
CA LYS A 205 -22.75 -0.71 -8.58
C LYS A 205 -22.22 -2.08 -9.01
N GLN A 206 -21.01 -2.43 -8.57
CA GLN A 206 -20.31 -3.65 -8.94
C GLN A 206 -19.17 -3.94 -7.95
N ASP A 207 -18.57 -5.12 -8.08
CA ASP A 207 -17.24 -5.41 -7.53
C ASP A 207 -16.19 -4.69 -8.39
N TYR A 208 -15.68 -3.58 -7.87
CA TYR A 208 -14.67 -2.78 -8.55
C TYR A 208 -13.31 -3.46 -8.51
N TRP A 209 -12.93 -4.05 -7.37
CA TRP A 209 -11.60 -4.61 -7.23
C TRP A 209 -11.33 -5.71 -8.25
N LYS A 210 -12.28 -6.63 -8.43
CA LYS A 210 -12.18 -7.71 -9.42
C LYS A 210 -12.04 -7.20 -10.85
N SER A 211 -12.68 -6.08 -11.18
CA SER A 211 -12.57 -5.43 -12.49
C SER A 211 -11.23 -4.72 -12.66
N GLU A 212 -10.81 -3.93 -11.67
CA GLU A 212 -9.56 -3.17 -11.70
C GLU A 212 -8.34 -4.08 -11.76
N GLN A 213 -8.38 -5.24 -11.08
CA GLN A 213 -7.30 -6.23 -11.16
C GLN A 213 -7.01 -6.67 -12.61
N LYS A 214 -8.05 -6.80 -13.43
CA LYS A 214 -7.93 -7.17 -14.84
C LYS A 214 -7.48 -5.99 -15.70
N ILE A 215 -8.09 -4.82 -15.50
CA ILE A 215 -7.82 -3.61 -16.31
C ILE A 215 -6.36 -3.18 -16.20
N TRP A 216 -5.78 -3.24 -15.01
CA TRP A 216 -4.45 -2.68 -14.76
C TRP A 216 -3.30 -3.68 -14.87
N GLN A 217 -3.59 -4.95 -15.15
CA GLN A 217 -2.58 -6.02 -15.11
C GLN A 217 -1.39 -5.71 -16.00
N THR A 218 -1.63 -5.48 -17.29
CA THR A 218 -0.57 -5.19 -18.25
C THR A 218 0.12 -3.86 -17.97
N THR A 219 -0.63 -2.81 -17.62
CA THR A 219 -0.07 -1.47 -17.39
C THR A 219 0.85 -1.44 -16.17
N VAL A 220 0.40 -1.97 -15.03
CA VAL A 220 1.22 -2.05 -13.81
C VAL A 220 2.44 -2.91 -14.05
N LEU A 221 2.27 -4.05 -14.75
CA LEU A 221 3.37 -4.94 -15.08
C LEU A 221 4.49 -4.21 -15.84
N LYS A 222 4.13 -3.40 -16.83
CA LYS A 222 5.08 -2.63 -17.65
C LYS A 222 5.68 -1.43 -16.91
N SER A 223 4.98 -0.87 -15.92
CA SER A 223 5.45 0.27 -15.13
C SER A 223 6.54 -0.07 -14.11
N LYS A 224 6.75 -1.35 -13.83
CA LYS A 224 7.76 -1.81 -12.88
C LYS A 224 9.16 -1.51 -13.38
N ASP A 225 10.04 -1.18 -12.45
CA ASP A 225 11.45 -0.86 -12.71
C ASP A 225 12.31 -2.14 -12.88
N TRP A 226 11.93 -2.98 -13.84
CA TRP A 226 12.62 -4.25 -14.16
C TRP A 226 14.14 -4.10 -14.32
N PRO A 227 14.67 -3.03 -14.97
CA PRO A 227 16.10 -2.86 -15.14
C PRO A 227 16.88 -2.55 -13.85
N ASN A 228 16.22 -2.15 -12.76
CA ASN A 228 16.90 -1.94 -11.48
C ASN A 228 16.58 -3.01 -10.44
N MET A 229 15.87 -4.07 -10.82
CA MET A 229 15.58 -5.19 -9.93
C MET A 229 16.74 -6.19 -9.88
N GLU A 230 16.96 -6.77 -8.70
CA GLU A 230 17.83 -7.95 -8.56
C GLU A 230 17.29 -9.14 -9.36
N PHE A 231 18.18 -9.98 -9.90
CA PHE A 231 17.83 -11.19 -10.65
C PHE A 231 16.82 -12.07 -9.90
N ILE A 232 17.03 -12.31 -8.60
CA ILE A 232 16.13 -13.13 -7.79
C ILE A 232 14.74 -12.51 -7.64
N THR A 233 14.66 -11.19 -7.62
CA THR A 233 13.41 -10.44 -7.54
C THR A 233 12.64 -10.59 -8.85
N ILE A 234 13.31 -10.45 -9.99
CA ILE A 234 12.72 -10.66 -11.32
C ILE A 234 12.16 -12.08 -11.45
N ARG A 235 12.94 -13.11 -11.07
CA ARG A 235 12.49 -14.51 -11.11
C ARG A 235 11.25 -14.76 -10.23
N LYS A 236 11.22 -14.22 -9.01
CA LYS A 236 10.04 -14.29 -8.13
C LYS A 236 8.82 -13.58 -8.71
N GLN A 237 9.00 -12.46 -9.41
CA GLN A 237 7.90 -11.77 -10.08
C GLN A 237 7.34 -12.61 -11.23
N LEU A 238 8.20 -13.17 -12.07
CA LEU A 238 7.80 -14.06 -13.17
C LEU A 238 7.04 -15.29 -12.68
N GLU A 239 7.51 -15.93 -11.60
CA GLU A 239 6.80 -17.04 -10.95
C GLU A 239 5.42 -16.62 -10.43
N LYS A 240 5.37 -15.49 -9.71
CA LYS A 240 4.10 -14.94 -9.19
C LYS A 240 3.12 -14.61 -10.31
N LEU A 241 3.60 -14.26 -11.50
CA LEU A 241 2.78 -13.86 -12.65
C LEU A 241 2.58 -15.00 -13.66
N SER A 242 2.96 -16.22 -13.31
CA SER A 242 2.79 -17.40 -14.18
C SER A 242 1.33 -17.75 -14.47
N PHE A 243 0.39 -17.27 -13.63
CA PHE A 243 -1.04 -17.48 -13.81
C PHE A 243 -1.68 -16.53 -14.85
N VAL A 244 -0.95 -15.52 -15.31
CA VAL A 244 -1.46 -14.50 -16.24
C VAL A 244 -1.64 -15.10 -17.64
N ASP A 245 -2.84 -14.98 -18.21
CA ASP A 245 -3.21 -15.53 -19.51
C ASP A 245 -3.53 -14.45 -20.58
N GLU A 246 -3.48 -13.18 -20.20
CA GLU A 246 -3.67 -12.06 -21.13
C GLU A 246 -2.54 -12.03 -22.18
N ALA A 247 -2.91 -12.02 -23.47
CA ALA A 247 -1.96 -12.16 -24.57
C ALA A 247 -0.84 -11.09 -24.55
N GLU A 248 -1.19 -9.83 -24.24
CA GLU A 248 -0.21 -8.75 -24.20
C GLU A 248 0.75 -8.89 -23.01
N ALA A 249 0.23 -9.23 -21.83
CA ALA A 249 1.04 -9.50 -20.65
C ALA A 249 1.98 -10.70 -20.88
N LEU A 250 1.49 -11.78 -21.50
CA LEU A 250 2.30 -12.95 -21.84
C LEU A 250 3.46 -12.60 -22.78
N VAL A 251 3.23 -11.77 -23.80
CA VAL A 251 4.31 -11.31 -24.69
C VAL A 251 5.36 -10.54 -23.90
N PHE A 252 4.94 -9.64 -23.00
CA PHE A 252 5.87 -8.88 -22.16
C PHE A 252 6.66 -9.79 -21.21
N LEU A 253 6.00 -10.67 -20.47
CA LEU A 253 6.65 -11.60 -19.54
C LEU A 253 7.64 -12.53 -20.26
N ASN A 254 7.30 -13.01 -21.45
CA ASN A 254 8.22 -13.82 -22.26
C ASN A 254 9.45 -13.03 -22.71
N ASN A 255 9.31 -11.73 -23.00
CA ASN A 255 10.44 -10.89 -23.33
C ASN A 255 11.34 -10.64 -22.11
N VAL A 256 10.74 -10.41 -20.93
CA VAL A 256 11.48 -10.31 -19.66
C VAL A 256 12.21 -11.62 -19.33
N GLU A 257 11.56 -12.77 -19.49
CA GLU A 257 12.14 -14.11 -19.28
C GLU A 257 13.32 -14.38 -20.22
N LYS A 258 13.19 -14.04 -21.51
CA LYS A 258 14.28 -14.15 -22.48
C LYS A 258 15.44 -13.22 -22.13
N TRP A 259 15.13 -11.98 -21.75
CA TRP A 259 16.13 -10.99 -21.36
C TRP A 259 16.91 -11.42 -20.12
N ILE A 260 16.23 -11.80 -19.03
CA ILE A 260 16.90 -12.21 -17.80
C ILE A 260 17.72 -13.49 -18.00
N THR A 261 17.21 -14.45 -18.80
CA THR A 261 17.95 -15.67 -19.14
C THR A 261 19.19 -15.36 -19.99
N ALA A 262 19.09 -14.43 -20.95
CA ALA A 262 20.24 -13.99 -21.73
C ALA A 262 21.32 -13.36 -20.84
N LEU A 263 20.93 -12.51 -19.87
CA LEU A 263 21.85 -11.92 -18.91
C LEU A 263 22.51 -12.97 -18.00
N GLU A 264 21.74 -13.93 -17.49
CA GLU A 264 22.27 -15.03 -16.66
C GLU A 264 23.30 -15.87 -17.42
N ASN A 265 23.09 -16.10 -18.73
CA ASN A 265 24.03 -16.84 -19.58
C ASN A 265 25.37 -16.10 -19.79
N LEU A 266 25.42 -14.79 -19.56
CA LEU A 266 26.68 -14.02 -19.61
C LEU A 266 27.50 -14.15 -18.32
N ILE A 267 26.90 -14.56 -17.20
CA ILE A 267 27.55 -14.56 -15.88
C ILE A 267 28.82 -15.42 -15.83
N PRO A 268 28.87 -16.65 -16.39
CA PRO A 268 30.10 -17.44 -16.40
C PRO A 268 31.23 -16.73 -17.16
N GLY A 269 30.92 -16.11 -18.29
CA GLY A 269 31.89 -15.34 -19.08
C GLY A 269 32.36 -14.08 -18.36
N LEU A 270 31.46 -13.38 -17.67
CA LEU A 270 31.79 -12.22 -16.85
C LEU A 270 32.71 -12.60 -15.70
N LYS A 271 32.42 -13.70 -14.99
CA LYS A 271 33.30 -14.24 -13.95
C LYS A 271 34.70 -14.51 -14.50
N ALA A 272 34.79 -15.22 -15.63
CA ALA A 272 36.08 -15.55 -16.25
C ALA A 272 36.86 -14.28 -16.63
N ARG A 273 36.19 -13.24 -17.14
CA ARG A 273 36.82 -11.94 -17.42
C ARG A 273 37.30 -11.24 -16.15
N ILE A 274 36.53 -11.28 -15.06
CA ILE A 274 36.95 -10.73 -13.76
C ILE A 274 38.17 -11.48 -13.23
N ASP A 275 38.20 -12.81 -13.35
CA ASP A 275 39.34 -13.61 -12.92
C ASP A 275 40.60 -13.26 -13.74
N LEU A 276 40.49 -13.17 -15.06
CA LEU A 276 41.60 -12.73 -15.93
C LEU A 276 42.08 -11.33 -15.60
N PHE A 277 41.15 -10.38 -15.47
CA PHE A 277 41.47 -9.00 -15.10
C PHE A 277 42.16 -8.92 -13.72
N THR A 278 41.71 -9.72 -12.75
CA THR A 278 42.32 -9.78 -11.41
C THR A 278 43.76 -10.30 -11.47
N LEU A 279 44.02 -11.30 -12.32
CA LEU A 279 45.37 -11.81 -12.56
C LEU A 279 46.27 -10.77 -13.22
N GLU A 280 45.78 -10.07 -14.24
CA GLU A 280 46.51 -8.98 -14.92
C GLU A 280 46.85 -7.84 -13.95
N LEU A 281 45.90 -7.48 -13.08
CA LEU A 281 46.10 -6.44 -12.07
C LEU A 281 47.14 -6.85 -11.03
N LEU A 282 47.13 -8.11 -10.59
CA LEU A 282 48.14 -8.67 -9.68
C LEU A 282 49.54 -8.67 -10.30
N ASN A 283 49.64 -8.99 -11.59
CA ASN A 283 50.92 -9.01 -12.30
C ASN A 283 51.50 -7.61 -12.52
N THR A 284 50.64 -6.62 -12.76
CA THR A 284 51.08 -5.25 -13.09
C THR A 284 51.29 -4.37 -11.86
N HIS A 285 50.50 -4.59 -10.79
CA HIS A 285 50.45 -3.73 -9.62
C HIS A 285 50.55 -4.51 -8.30
N GLN A 286 51.49 -5.45 -8.18
CA GLN A 286 51.55 -6.40 -7.06
C GLN A 286 51.47 -5.75 -5.67
N GLU A 287 52.33 -4.78 -5.38
CA GLU A 287 52.35 -4.07 -4.08
C GLU A 287 51.20 -3.06 -3.92
N GLN A 288 50.65 -2.57 -5.03
CA GLN A 288 49.60 -1.54 -5.07
C GLN A 288 48.21 -2.09 -5.40
N PHE A 289 48.05 -3.42 -5.48
CA PHE A 289 46.81 -4.07 -5.93
C PHE A 289 45.58 -3.54 -5.20
N SER A 290 45.66 -3.46 -3.88
CA SER A 290 44.52 -3.04 -3.05
C SER A 290 44.12 -1.60 -3.33
N ILE A 291 45.05 -0.73 -3.72
CA ILE A 291 44.80 0.67 -4.07
C ILE A 291 44.11 0.71 -5.44
N GLU A 292 44.65 0.01 -6.43
CA GLU A 292 44.09 0.00 -7.79
C GLU A 292 42.72 -0.69 -7.86
N ALA A 293 42.56 -1.85 -7.22
CA ALA A 293 41.29 -2.56 -7.16
C ALA A 293 40.21 -1.73 -6.47
N SER A 294 40.56 -0.94 -5.44
CA SER A 294 39.61 -0.09 -4.70
C SER A 294 38.98 1.03 -5.52
N LYS A 295 39.61 1.40 -6.66
CA LYS A 295 39.10 2.40 -7.59
C LYS A 295 37.98 1.88 -8.50
N LEU A 296 37.77 0.57 -8.55
CA LEU A 296 36.80 -0.07 -9.45
C LEU A 296 35.41 -0.13 -8.82
N ASP A 297 34.38 0.10 -9.63
CA ASP A 297 32.97 -0.02 -9.20
C ASP A 297 32.60 -1.47 -8.83
N PHE A 298 33.32 -2.45 -9.38
CA PHE A 298 33.13 -3.88 -9.15
C PHE A 298 34.22 -4.50 -8.25
N LYS A 299 34.91 -3.68 -7.44
CA LYS A 299 36.02 -4.10 -6.57
C LYS A 299 35.72 -5.32 -5.70
N THR A 300 34.49 -5.45 -5.21
CA THR A 300 34.07 -6.59 -4.37
C THR A 300 34.31 -7.93 -5.07
N PHE A 301 34.04 -8.01 -6.39
CA PHE A 301 34.27 -9.23 -7.16
C PHE A 301 35.75 -9.46 -7.43
N VAL A 302 36.53 -8.39 -7.67
CA VAL A 302 37.99 -8.46 -7.85
C VAL A 302 38.69 -8.98 -6.59
N PHE A 303 38.32 -8.47 -5.41
CA PHE A 303 38.85 -8.97 -4.13
C PHE A 303 38.46 -10.43 -3.86
N LYS A 304 37.21 -10.83 -4.17
CA LYS A 304 36.77 -12.23 -4.07
C LYS A 304 37.53 -13.13 -5.03
N SER A 305 37.79 -12.67 -6.25
CA SER A 305 38.56 -13.41 -7.26
C SER A 305 40.00 -13.63 -6.80
N LYS A 306 40.66 -12.58 -6.28
CA LYS A 306 42.01 -12.70 -5.67
C LYS A 306 42.05 -13.73 -4.53
N ALA A 307 41.01 -13.77 -3.70
CA ALA A 307 40.88 -14.75 -2.63
C ALA A 307 40.47 -16.16 -3.11
N ASN A 308 40.37 -16.37 -4.43
CA ASN A 308 39.92 -17.60 -5.07
C ASN A 308 38.54 -18.07 -4.56
N ASN A 309 37.66 -17.11 -4.26
CA ASN A 309 36.34 -17.34 -3.67
C ASN A 309 35.22 -16.56 -4.40
N LEU A 310 35.48 -16.09 -5.62
CA LEU A 310 34.43 -15.54 -6.46
C LEU A 310 33.58 -16.68 -7.02
N LYS A 311 32.28 -16.69 -6.72
CA LYS A 311 31.31 -17.67 -7.21
C LYS A 311 30.32 -17.00 -8.16
N LEU A 312 29.66 -17.79 -9.01
CA LEU A 312 28.61 -17.28 -9.91
C LEU A 312 27.47 -16.60 -9.12
N ASP A 313 27.13 -17.16 -7.95
CA ASP A 313 26.09 -16.60 -7.07
C ASP A 313 26.44 -15.23 -6.50
N ASP A 314 27.74 -14.89 -6.36
CA ASP A 314 28.14 -13.56 -5.92
C ASP A 314 27.74 -12.51 -6.97
N LEU A 315 27.90 -12.84 -8.25
CA LEU A 315 27.53 -11.96 -9.36
C LEU A 315 26.00 -11.85 -9.49
N LYS A 316 25.27 -12.95 -9.32
CA LYS A 316 23.78 -12.95 -9.36
C LYS A 316 23.15 -12.11 -8.25
N LYS A 317 23.81 -12.01 -7.09
CA LYS A 317 23.31 -11.26 -5.92
C LYS A 317 23.81 -9.82 -5.89
N GLY A 318 25.01 -9.57 -6.41
CA GLY A 318 25.66 -8.26 -6.30
C GLY A 318 25.52 -7.37 -7.53
N LEU A 319 24.93 -7.86 -8.63
CA LEU A 319 24.67 -7.09 -9.83
C LEU A 319 23.19 -6.79 -9.96
N ASN A 320 22.86 -5.53 -10.21
CA ASN A 320 21.58 -5.16 -10.79
C ASN A 320 21.56 -5.60 -12.26
N THR A 321 20.36 -5.74 -12.81
CA THR A 321 20.22 -5.87 -14.25
C THR A 321 20.77 -4.61 -14.94
N PRO A 322 21.49 -4.74 -16.07
CA PRO A 322 21.86 -3.57 -16.87
C PRO A 322 20.60 -2.99 -17.55
N PRO A 323 20.58 -1.67 -17.83
CA PRO A 323 19.49 -1.00 -18.53
C PRO A 323 19.21 -1.57 -19.93
#